data_AF-A0A151A831-F1
#
_entry.id   AF-A0A151A831-F1
#
_cell.length_a   1.000
_cell.length_b   1.000
_cell.length_c   1.000
_cell.angle_alpha   90.00
_cell.angle_beta   90.00
_cell.angle_gamma   90.00
#
_symmetry.space_group_name_H-M   'P 1'
#
loop_
_entity.id
_entity.type
_entity.pdbx_description
1 polymer ?
#
loop_
_entity_poly.entity_id
_entity_poly.type
_entity_poly.pdbx_seq_one_letter_code
_entity_poly.pdbx_strand_id
1 'polypeptide(L)' 'MSLDVNNVLFGRNIKGVIEGNSTPDLFTPDLIDLYRAGKSPFDELVTYYDFEDIERAVEEQENGEVVKPVLRMSEP' A
#
# COMPACT_ATOMS: atom_id res chain seq x y z
N MET A 1 -6.34 -15.85 -20.13
CA MET A 1 -7.43 -16.19 -19.19
C MET A 1 -8.72 -15.62 -19.75
N SER A 2 -9.77 -16.43 -19.91
CA SER A 2 -11.12 -15.96 -20.26
C SER A 2 -11.96 -15.88 -19.00
N LEU A 3 -12.80 -14.85 -18.91
CA LEU A 3 -13.78 -14.74 -17.85
C LEU A 3 -14.97 -15.68 -18.17
N ASP A 4 -15.28 -16.61 -17.27
CA ASP A 4 -16.48 -17.43 -17.38
C ASP A 4 -17.70 -16.63 -16.92
N VAL A 5 -18.63 -16.39 -17.85
CA VAL A 5 -19.87 -15.64 -17.62
C VAL A 5 -20.73 -16.27 -16.53
N ASN A 6 -20.67 -17.60 -16.33
CA ASN A 6 -21.43 -18.28 -15.29
C ASN A 6 -21.02 -17.83 -13.87
N ASN A 7 -19.77 -17.39 -13.67
CA ASN A 7 -19.29 -16.91 -12.37
C ASN A 7 -19.85 -15.54 -11.98
N VAL A 8 -20.45 -14.81 -12.93
CA VAL A 8 -21.02 -13.46 -12.74
C VAL A 8 -22.55 -13.47 -12.67
N LEU A 9 -23.17 -14.65 -12.77
CA LEU A 9 -24.62 -14.80 -12.59
C LEU A 9 -25.06 -14.46 -11.15
N PHE A 10 -26.38 -14.35 -10.96
CA PHE A 10 -27.01 -14.08 -9.66
C PHE A 10 -26.60 -12.74 -9.01
N GLY A 11 -26.36 -11.71 -9.84
CA GLY A 11 -26.12 -10.34 -9.37
C GLY A 11 -24.69 -10.07 -8.88
N ARG A 12 -23.75 -10.99 -9.13
CA ARG A 12 -22.32 -10.75 -8.87
C ARG A 12 -21.77 -9.71 -9.84
N ASN A 13 -20.78 -8.95 -9.40
CA ASN A 13 -20.14 -7.91 -10.20
C ASN A 13 -18.64 -8.12 -10.24
N ILE A 14 -18.02 -7.79 -11.37
CA ILE A 14 -16.57 -7.69 -11.53
C ILE A 14 -16.25 -6.24 -11.79
N LYS A 15 -15.36 -5.66 -10.97
CA LYS A 15 -14.94 -4.27 -11.07
C LYS A 15 -13.41 -4.21 -11.09
N GLY A 16 -12.87 -3.58 -12.12
CA GLY A 16 -11.46 -3.16 -12.12
C GLY A 16 -11.27 -1.98 -11.18
N VAL A 17 -10.18 -1.99 -10.42
CA VAL A 17 -9.81 -0.92 -9.49
C VAL A 17 -8.34 -0.59 -9.70
N ILE A 18 -8.04 0.69 -9.86
CA ILE A 18 -6.69 1.22 -9.91
C ILE A 18 -6.54 2.12 -8.68
N GLU A 19 -5.49 1.91 -7.88
CA GLU A 19 -5.16 2.75 -6.71
C GLU A 19 -6.36 3.03 -5.77
N GLY A 20 -7.15 1.99 -5.48
CA GLY A 20 -8.32 2.08 -4.62
C GLY A 20 -9.52 2.82 -5.22
N ASN A 21 -9.46 3.26 -6.49
CA ASN A 21 -10.49 4.06 -7.16
C ASN A 21 -10.81 5.33 -6.33
N SER A 22 -9.76 5.98 -5.84
CA SER A 22 -9.83 7.13 -4.94
C SER A 22 -9.48 8.43 -5.67
N THR A 23 -9.88 9.56 -5.10
CA THR A 23 -9.37 10.88 -5.46
C THR A 23 -8.29 11.26 -4.44
N PRO A 24 -7.00 11.21 -4.78
CA PRO A 24 -5.91 11.32 -3.79
C PRO A 24 -5.95 12.61 -2.97
N ASP A 25 -6.23 13.75 -3.60
CA ASP A 25 -6.31 15.06 -2.94
C ASP A 25 -7.38 15.12 -1.83
N LEU A 26 -8.39 14.25 -1.90
CA LEU A 26 -9.44 14.13 -0.89
C LEU A 26 -9.16 12.98 0.07
N PHE A 27 -8.76 11.83 -0.45
CA PHE A 27 -8.68 10.59 0.32
C PHE A 27 -7.40 10.49 1.16
N THR A 28 -6.26 11.01 0.70
CA THR A 28 -5.03 11.00 1.49
C THR A 28 -5.16 11.79 2.78
N PRO A 29 -5.72 13.03 2.80
CA PRO A 29 -6.03 13.73 4.05
C PRO A 29 -6.90 12.91 5.00
N ASP A 30 -7.97 12.27 4.51
CA ASP A 30 -8.87 11.44 5.32
C ASP A 30 -8.11 10.27 5.98
N LEU A 31 -7.21 9.61 5.23
CA LEU A 31 -6.37 8.53 5.76
C LEU A 31 -5.42 9.01 6.86
N ILE A 32 -4.85 10.21 6.73
CA ILE A 32 -3.99 10.81 7.76
C ILE A 32 -4.81 11.10 9.02
N ASP A 33 -6.04 11.60 8.88
CA ASP A 33 -6.90 11.85 10.03
C ASP A 33 -7.32 10.55 10.74
N LEU A 34 -7.57 9.48 9.99
CA LEU A 34 -7.82 8.15 10.55
C LEU A 34 -6.60 7.61 11.30
N TYR A 35 -5.39 7.78 10.78
CA TYR A 35 -4.15 7.39 11.47
C TYR A 35 -3.98 8.15 12.79
N ARG A 36 -4.11 9.48 12.77
CA ARG A 36 -4.04 10.33 13.97
C ARG A 36 -5.09 9.97 15.02
N ALA A 37 -6.25 9.48 14.57
CA ALA A 37 -7.30 8.98 15.44
C ALA A 37 -7.08 7.53 15.94
N GLY A 38 -5.96 6.88 15.60
CA GLY A 38 -5.64 5.50 15.96
C GLY A 38 -6.48 4.45 15.22
N LYS A 39 -7.08 4.81 14.08
CA LYS A 39 -7.98 3.95 13.28
C LYS A 39 -7.34 3.37 12.02
N SER A 40 -6.12 3.79 11.69
CA SER A 40 -5.37 3.31 10.53
C SER A 40 -3.87 3.23 10.87
N PRO A 41 -3.42 2.17 11.55
CA PRO A 41 -2.03 2.03 12.00
C PRO A 41 -1.11 1.59 10.85
N PHE A 42 -0.98 2.42 9.81
CA PHE A 42 -0.15 2.08 8.64
C PHE A 42 1.37 2.11 8.96
N ASP A 43 1.76 2.82 10.01
CA ASP A 43 3.14 2.95 10.48
C ASP A 43 3.69 1.62 11.02
N GLU A 44 2.84 0.71 11.50
CA GLU A 44 3.24 -0.65 11.90
C GLU A 44 3.80 -1.50 10.74
N LEU A 45 3.52 -1.10 9.48
CA LEU A 45 4.03 -1.78 8.29
C LEU A 45 5.39 -1.26 7.83
N VAL A 46 5.86 -0.17 8.42
CA VAL A 46 7.03 0.58 7.95
C VAL A 46 8.29 0.13 8.66
N THR A 47 9.31 -0.23 7.87
CA THR A 47 10.69 -0.37 8.34
C THR A 47 11.54 0.73 7.70
N TYR A 48 12.30 1.45 8.51
CA TYR A 48 13.17 2.52 8.04
C TYR A 48 14.58 2.04 7.73
N TYR A 49 15.15 2.55 6.65
CA TYR A 49 16.54 2.34 6.26
C TYR A 49 17.17 3.70 5.96
N ASP A 50 18.48 3.81 6.16
CA ASP A 50 19.24 4.91 5.60
C ASP A 50 19.30 4.76 4.07
N PHE A 51 19.42 5.86 3.34
CA PHE A 51 19.40 5.81 1.87
C PHE A 51 20.49 4.90 1.27
N GLU A 52 21.65 4.81 1.94
CA GLU A 52 22.78 3.97 1.54
C GLU A 52 22.49 2.46 1.66
N ASP A 53 21.46 2.08 2.43
CA ASP A 53 21.07 0.68 2.66
C ASP A 53 20.00 0.18 1.67
N ILE A 54 19.88 0.79 0.48
CA ILE A 54 18.80 0.47 -0.47
C ILE A 54 18.83 -1.00 -0.91
N GLU A 55 20.00 -1.60 -1.15
CA GLU A 55 20.08 -3.00 -1.53
C GLU A 55 19.53 -3.92 -0.42
N ARG A 56 19.88 -3.63 0.83
CA ARG A 56 19.37 -4.38 2.00
C ARG A 56 17.86 -4.25 2.12
N ALA A 57 17.33 -3.03 1.96
CA ALA A 57 15.90 -2.76 2.04
C ALA A 57 15.09 -3.54 1.00
N VAL A 58 15.62 -3.69 -0.23
CA VAL A 58 14.99 -4.46 -1.30
C VAL A 58 15.07 -5.96 -1.02
N GLU A 59 16.24 -6.48 -0.62
CA GLU A 59 16.42 -7.91 -0.31
C GLU A 59 15.48 -8.37 0.81
N GLU A 60 15.43 -7.64 1.91
CA GLU A 60 14.55 -7.95 3.04
C GLU A 60 13.06 -7.85 2.66
N GLN A 61 12.68 -6.96 1.73
CA GLN A 61 11.32 -6.87 1.19
C GLN A 61 10.97 -8.08 0.30
N GLU A 62 11.86 -8.48 -0.61
CA GLU A 62 11.65 -9.62 -1.52
C GLU A 62 11.55 -10.94 -0.76
N ASN A 63 12.32 -11.09 0.33
CA ASN A 63 12.28 -12.23 1.22
C ASN A 63 11.04 -12.24 2.14
N GLY A 64 10.25 -11.14 2.15
CA GLY A 64 9.05 -11.00 2.96
C GLY A 64 9.31 -10.72 4.44
N GLU A 65 10.55 -10.35 4.80
CA GLU A 65 10.92 -9.95 6.16
C GLU A 65 10.35 -8.56 6.51
N VAL A 66 10.23 -7.69 5.49
CA VAL A 66 9.67 -6.34 5.62
C VAL A 66 8.54 -6.10 4.62
N VAL A 67 7.48 -5.44 5.09
CA VAL A 67 6.29 -5.12 4.27
C VAL A 67 6.50 -3.84 3.46
N LYS A 68 6.84 -2.72 4.12
CA LYS A 68 7.03 -1.41 3.47
C LYS A 68 8.35 -0.77 3.91
N PRO A 69 9.44 -0.94 3.15
CA PRO A 69 10.66 -0.18 3.40
C PRO A 69 10.44 1.31 3.09
N VAL A 70 10.96 2.19 3.94
CA VAL A 70 11.01 3.64 3.73
C VAL A 70 12.46 4.11 3.89
N LEU A 71 13.02 4.65 2.80
CA LEU A 71 14.36 5.21 2.80
C LEU A 71 14.33 6.62 3.40
N ARG A 72 15.18 6.86 4.39
CA ARG A 72 15.41 8.19 4.95
C ARG A 72 16.43 8.91 4.08
N MET A 73 15.99 9.97 3.42
CA MET A 73 16.88 10.91 2.78
C MET A 73 17.51 11.78 3.87
N SER A 74 18.84 11.93 3.87
CA SER A 74 19.45 13.03 4.61
C SER A 74 18.97 14.38 4.05
N GLU A 75 19.02 15.43 4.86
CA GLU A 75 18.79 16.79 4.35
C GLU A 75 19.72 17.08 3.14
N PRO A 76 19.25 17.85 2.15
CA PRO A 76 20.08 18.24 1.02
C PRO A 76 21.34 19.02 1.43
#